data_AF-A0A1Q5RA93-F1
#
_entry.id   AF-A0A1Q5RA93-F1
#
_cell.length_a   1.000
_cell.length_b   1.000
_cell.length_c   1.000
_cell.angle_alpha   90.00
_cell.angle_beta   90.00
_cell.angle_gamma   90.00
#
_symmetry.space_group_name_H-M   'P 1'
#
loop_
_entity.id
_entity.type
_entity.pdbx_description
1 polymer ?
#
loop_
_entity_poly.entity_id
_entity_poly.type
_entity_poly.pdbx_seq_one_letter_code
_entity_poly.pdbx_strand_id
1 'polypeptide(L)'
;MKEVNMTHHSEARTISDAIQSYAKRAMTVQSEFSEKLVEANQHWFEQMQIESNEAWELFRRFNSTASVAEKITALQDRAKGVTARSANDAMYAIETARSLGTIELNLFARKTSSVDEATQKAA
;
A
#
# COMPACT_ATOMS: atom_id res chain seq x y z
N MET A 1 29.84 0.05 46.19
CA MET A 1 30.17 -0.60 44.88
C MET A 1 29.08 -1.55 44.36
N LYS A 2 27.89 -1.62 44.98
CA LYS A 2 26.78 -2.53 44.59
C LYS A 2 25.66 -1.83 43.80
N GLU A 3 25.51 -0.51 43.96
CA GLU A 3 24.45 0.29 43.30
C GLU A 3 24.69 0.53 41.81
N VAL A 4 25.95 0.76 41.41
CA VAL A 4 26.32 1.01 40.00
C VAL A 4 26.01 -0.20 39.09
N ASN A 5 26.04 -1.42 39.65
CA ASN A 5 25.77 -2.63 38.88
C ASN A 5 24.26 -2.89 38.66
N MET A 6 23.41 -2.38 39.57
CA MET A 6 21.95 -2.52 39.48
C MET A 6 21.34 -1.51 38.50
N THR A 7 21.89 -0.29 38.42
CA THR A 7 21.47 0.73 37.45
C THR A 7 21.80 0.33 36.01
N HIS A 8 23.00 -0.21 35.75
CA HIS A 8 23.36 -0.71 34.42
C HIS A 8 22.50 -1.89 33.96
N HIS A 9 22.10 -2.80 34.85
CA HIS A 9 21.18 -3.89 34.53
C HIS A 9 19.74 -3.41 34.29
N SER A 10 19.28 -2.40 35.03
CA SER A 10 17.97 -1.77 34.82
C SER A 10 17.90 -1.08 33.45
N GLU A 11 18.91 -0.29 33.11
CA GLU A 11 18.99 0.42 31.82
C GLU A 11 19.12 -0.55 30.64
N ALA A 12 19.95 -1.59 30.76
CA ALA A 12 20.07 -2.63 29.73
C ALA A 12 18.73 -3.34 29.47
N ARG A 13 17.93 -3.56 30.53
CA ARG A 13 16.59 -4.17 30.41
C ARG A 13 15.60 -3.23 29.73
N THR A 14 15.58 -1.95 30.11
CA THR A 14 14.73 -0.94 29.45
C THR A 14 15.08 -0.76 27.97
N ILE A 15 16.37 -0.79 27.61
CA ILE A 15 16.83 -0.72 26.22
C ILE A 15 16.41 -1.99 25.46
N SER A 16 16.58 -3.17 26.06
CA SER A 16 16.15 -4.45 25.47
C SER A 16 14.65 -4.48 25.21
N ASP A 17 13.82 -4.04 26.17
CA ASP A 17 12.36 -3.99 26.04
C ASP A 17 11.93 -2.99 24.95
N ALA A 18 12.63 -1.86 24.84
CA ALA A 18 12.40 -0.89 23.78
C ALA A 18 12.74 -1.48 22.39
N ILE A 19 13.91 -2.12 22.24
CA ILE A 19 14.32 -2.78 20.99
C ILE A 19 13.32 -3.86 20.59
N GLN A 20 12.89 -4.70 21.54
CA GLN A 20 11.89 -5.74 21.28
C GLN A 20 10.54 -5.15 20.88
N SER A 21 10.11 -4.06 21.52
CA SER A 21 8.89 -3.33 21.16
C SER A 21 8.97 -2.74 19.74
N TYR A 22 10.11 -2.17 19.37
CA TYR A 22 10.36 -1.66 18.01
C TYR A 22 10.38 -2.78 16.98
N ALA A 23 11.08 -3.88 17.24
CA ALA A 23 11.14 -5.03 16.35
C ALA A 23 9.74 -5.61 16.10
N LYS A 24 8.94 -5.80 17.16
CA LYS A 24 7.56 -6.28 17.03
C LYS A 24 6.70 -5.35 16.19
N ARG A 25 6.79 -4.03 16.40
CA ARG A 25 6.06 -3.04 15.60
C ARG A 25 6.52 -3.03 14.14
N ALA A 26 7.82 -3.10 13.90
CA ALA A 26 8.38 -3.16 12.54
C ALA A 26 7.88 -4.42 11.80
N MET A 27 7.83 -5.57 12.47
CA MET A 27 7.29 -6.80 11.89
C MET A 27 5.80 -6.69 11.55
N THR A 28 4.99 -6.07 12.43
CA THR A 28 3.56 -5.83 12.15
C THR A 28 3.37 -4.91 10.95
N VAL A 29 4.07 -3.78 10.92
CA VAL A 29 4.02 -2.83 9.80
C VAL A 29 4.49 -3.47 8.50
N GLN A 30 5.57 -4.24 8.54
CA GLN A 30 6.07 -4.97 7.37
C GLN A 30 5.04 -5.98 6.84
N SER A 31 4.33 -6.67 7.73
CA SER A 31 3.26 -7.59 7.35
C SER A 31 2.09 -6.87 6.67
N GLU A 32 1.58 -5.79 7.29
CA GLU A 32 0.48 -4.98 6.74
C GLU A 32 0.84 -4.34 5.39
N PHE A 33 2.09 -3.86 5.28
CA PHE A 33 2.61 -3.29 4.04
C PHE A 33 2.70 -4.34 2.93
N SER A 34 3.21 -5.53 3.26
CA SER A 34 3.29 -6.65 2.31
C SER A 34 1.91 -7.11 1.86
N GLU A 35 0.94 -7.19 2.77
CA GLU A 35 -0.44 -7.56 2.45
C GLU A 35 -1.05 -6.56 1.46
N LYS A 36 -0.89 -5.25 1.72
CA LYS A 36 -1.38 -4.21 0.80
C LYS A 36 -0.72 -4.25 -0.58
N LEU A 37 0.57 -4.58 -0.66
CA LEU A 37 1.24 -4.77 -1.95
C LEU A 37 0.73 -6.00 -2.71
N VAL A 38 0.43 -7.09 -2.00
CA VAL A 38 -0.14 -8.29 -2.61
C VAL A 38 -1.53 -8.00 -3.15
N GLU A 39 -2.39 -7.34 -2.38
CA GLU A 39 -3.72 -6.90 -2.84
C GLU A 39 -3.62 -6.00 -4.08
N ALA A 40 -2.72 -5.00 -4.05
CA ALA A 40 -2.54 -4.11 -5.18
C ALA A 40 -2.04 -4.84 -6.43
N ASN A 41 -1.09 -5.77 -6.28
CA ASN A 41 -0.61 -6.59 -7.38
C ASN A 41 -1.74 -7.45 -7.96
N GLN A 42 -2.58 -8.05 -7.11
CA GLN A 42 -3.71 -8.85 -7.56
C GLN A 42 -4.71 -8.01 -8.37
N HIS A 43 -5.06 -6.81 -7.90
CA HIS A 43 -5.90 -5.87 -8.65
C HIS A 43 -5.34 -5.61 -10.06
N TRP A 44 -4.05 -5.30 -10.17
CA TRP A 44 -3.43 -5.03 -11.47
C TRP A 44 -3.39 -6.25 -12.40
N PHE A 45 -3.20 -7.45 -11.85
CA PHE A 45 -3.30 -8.68 -12.64
C PHE A 45 -4.72 -8.91 -13.19
N GLU A 46 -5.74 -8.69 -12.37
CA GLU A 46 -7.14 -8.81 -12.79
C GLU A 46 -7.48 -7.79 -13.89
N GLN A 47 -7.02 -6.53 -13.74
CA GLN A 47 -7.20 -5.52 -14.79
C GLN A 47 -6.49 -5.89 -16.09
N MET A 48 -5.24 -6.36 -16.03
CA MET A 48 -4.52 -6.81 -17.23
C MET A 48 -5.25 -7.94 -17.96
N GLN A 49 -5.87 -8.87 -17.23
CA GLN A 49 -6.67 -9.94 -17.85
C GLN A 49 -7.93 -9.39 -18.53
N ILE A 50 -8.67 -8.49 -17.87
CA ILE A 50 -9.85 -7.84 -18.44
C ILE A 50 -9.48 -7.06 -19.70
N GLU A 51 -8.43 -6.25 -19.63
CA GLU A 51 -7.98 -5.46 -20.78
C GLU A 51 -7.53 -6.33 -21.94
N SER A 52 -6.82 -7.42 -21.66
CA SER A 52 -6.36 -8.37 -22.68
C SER A 52 -7.54 -9.09 -23.35
N ASN A 53 -8.53 -9.54 -22.57
CA ASN A 53 -9.73 -10.18 -23.10
C ASN A 53 -10.52 -9.23 -23.99
N GLU A 54 -10.79 -8.01 -23.53
CA GLU A 54 -11.52 -7.03 -24.34
C GLU A 54 -10.75 -6.60 -25.59
N ALA A 55 -9.42 -6.50 -25.53
CA ALA A 55 -8.58 -6.26 -26.72
C ALA A 55 -8.73 -7.41 -27.73
N TRP A 56 -8.76 -8.65 -27.25
CA TRP A 56 -8.96 -9.83 -28.08
C TRP A 56 -10.37 -9.87 -28.70
N GLU A 57 -11.40 -9.50 -27.95
CA GLU A 57 -12.76 -9.40 -28.48
C GLU A 57 -12.90 -8.32 -29.54
N LEU A 58 -12.30 -7.15 -29.29
CA LEU A 58 -12.26 -6.07 -30.27
C LEU A 58 -11.53 -6.51 -31.53
N PHE A 59 -10.37 -7.14 -31.41
CA PHE A 59 -9.62 -7.68 -32.55
C PHE A 59 -10.49 -8.64 -33.37
N ARG A 60 -11.20 -9.55 -32.70
CA ARG A 60 -12.11 -10.49 -33.37
C ARG A 60 -13.22 -9.76 -34.11
N ARG A 61 -13.95 -8.85 -33.44
CA ARG A 61 -15.05 -8.07 -34.04
C ARG A 61 -14.56 -7.24 -35.22
N PHE A 62 -13.42 -6.56 -35.08
CA PHE A 62 -12.84 -5.73 -36.14
C PHE A 62 -12.52 -6.53 -37.41
N ASN A 63 -12.07 -7.77 -37.25
CA ASN A 63 -11.75 -8.66 -38.38
C ASN A 63 -12.99 -9.37 -38.96
N SER A 64 -14.02 -9.65 -38.16
CA SER A 64 -15.24 -10.33 -38.62
C SER A 64 -16.28 -9.40 -39.25
N THR A 65 -16.20 -8.10 -38.99
CA THR A 65 -17.21 -7.14 -39.44
C THR A 65 -16.88 -6.56 -40.82
N ALA A 66 -17.84 -6.58 -41.75
CA ALA A 66 -17.68 -6.02 -43.10
C ALA A 66 -17.86 -4.49 -43.15
N SER A 67 -18.68 -3.93 -42.25
CA SER A 67 -18.98 -2.49 -42.21
C SER A 67 -17.92 -1.68 -41.48
N VAL A 68 -17.38 -0.66 -42.14
CA VAL A 68 -16.44 0.30 -41.53
C VAL A 68 -17.09 1.10 -40.40
N ALA A 69 -18.38 1.42 -40.51
CA ALA A 69 -19.10 2.16 -39.47
C ALA A 69 -19.18 1.35 -38.17
N GLU A 70 -19.45 0.05 -38.26
CA GLU A 70 -19.49 -0.84 -37.10
C GLU A 70 -18.11 -1.03 -36.46
N LYS A 71 -17.03 -1.04 -37.26
CA LYS A 71 -15.65 -1.05 -36.75
C LYS A 71 -15.33 0.22 -35.96
N ILE A 72 -15.75 1.39 -36.46
CA ILE A 72 -15.56 2.68 -35.77
C ILE A 72 -16.30 2.67 -34.43
N THR A 73 -17.57 2.23 -34.41
CA THR A 73 -18.35 2.12 -33.17
C THR A 73 -17.68 1.19 -32.15
N ALA A 74 -17.19 0.03 -32.58
CA ALA A 74 -16.49 -0.91 -31.69
C ALA A 74 -15.21 -0.29 -31.08
N LEU A 75 -14.45 0.50 -31.85
CA LEU A 75 -13.29 1.22 -31.35
C LEU A 75 -13.68 2.34 -30.36
N GLN A 76 -14.75 3.07 -30.65
CA GLN A 76 -15.25 4.13 -29.75
C GLN A 76 -15.73 3.55 -28.42
N ASP A 77 -16.45 2.43 -28.44
CA ASP A 77 -16.93 1.76 -27.23
C ASP A 77 -15.77 1.22 -26.40
N ARG A 78 -14.74 0.65 -27.05
CA ARG A 78 -13.49 0.28 -26.37
C ARG A 78 -12.82 1.48 -25.73
N ALA A 79 -12.68 2.59 -26.44
CA ALA A 79 -12.04 3.80 -25.91
C ALA A 79 -12.77 4.34 -24.67
N LYS A 80 -14.11 4.32 -24.66
CA LYS A 80 -14.92 4.69 -23.49
C LYS A 80 -14.70 3.73 -22.32
N GLY A 81 -14.70 2.42 -22.59
CA GLY A 81 -14.46 1.39 -21.58
C GLY A 81 -13.09 1.50 -20.92
N VAL A 82 -12.03 1.70 -21.73
CA VAL A 82 -10.66 1.95 -21.24
C VAL A 82 -10.62 3.20 -20.39
N THR A 83 -11.20 4.31 -20.85
CA THR A 83 -11.20 5.58 -20.09
C THR A 83 -11.86 5.44 -18.73
N ALA A 84 -13.02 4.77 -18.66
CA ALA A 84 -13.73 4.55 -17.40
C ALA A 84 -12.93 3.68 -16.42
N ARG A 85 -12.30 2.60 -16.89
CA ARG A 85 -11.45 1.76 -16.04
C ARG A 85 -10.18 2.47 -15.60
N SER A 86 -9.50 3.19 -16.48
CA SER A 86 -8.31 3.95 -16.12
C SER A 86 -8.58 4.99 -15.02
N ALA A 87 -9.78 5.58 -15.00
CA ALA A 87 -10.19 6.47 -13.90
C ALA A 87 -10.35 5.72 -12.57
N ASN A 88 -10.98 4.54 -12.59
CA ASN A 88 -11.12 3.68 -11.41
C ASN A 88 -9.76 3.17 -10.91
N ASP A 89 -8.88 2.75 -11.82
CA ASP A 89 -7.53 2.27 -11.50
C ASP A 89 -6.65 3.38 -10.92
N ALA A 90 -6.77 4.61 -11.44
CA ALA A 90 -6.09 5.77 -10.86
C ALA A 90 -6.59 6.07 -9.45
N MET A 91 -7.89 5.98 -9.20
CA MET A 91 -8.47 6.15 -7.87
C MET A 91 -7.98 5.06 -6.91
N TYR A 92 -7.99 3.80 -7.35
CA TYR A 92 -7.44 2.67 -6.58
C TYR A 92 -5.96 2.88 -6.24
N ALA A 93 -5.14 3.29 -7.21
CA ALA A 93 -3.72 3.57 -6.98
C ALA A 93 -3.50 4.68 -5.93
N ILE A 94 -4.32 5.74 -5.96
CA ILE A 94 -4.29 6.81 -4.96
C ILE A 94 -4.65 6.27 -3.57
N GLU A 95 -5.68 5.42 -3.48
CA GLU A 95 -6.09 4.80 -2.22
C GLU A 95 -5.03 3.84 -1.67
N THR A 96 -4.42 3.02 -2.53
CA THR A 96 -3.29 2.16 -2.16
C THR A 96 -2.13 3.00 -1.64
N ALA A 97 -1.72 4.05 -2.35
CA ALA A 97 -0.65 4.93 -1.91
C ALA A 97 -0.95 5.60 -0.56
N ARG A 98 -2.19 6.05 -0.33
CA ARG A 98 -2.63 6.60 0.95
C ARG A 98 -2.58 5.55 2.07
N SER A 99 -3.02 4.33 1.80
CA SER A 99 -2.99 3.21 2.76
C SER A 99 -1.55 2.86 3.14
N LEU A 100 -0.66 2.74 2.16
CA LEU A 100 0.77 2.48 2.40
C LEU A 100 1.41 3.61 3.22
N GLY A 101 1.13 4.87 2.89
CA GLY A 101 1.60 6.02 3.65
C GLY A 101 1.10 6.02 5.11
N THR A 102 -0.13 5.57 5.36
CA THR A 102 -0.68 5.46 6.72
C THR A 102 0.02 4.36 7.52
N ILE A 103 0.27 3.21 6.89
CA ILE A 103 1.02 2.09 7.48
C ILE A 103 2.44 2.53 7.86
N GLU A 104 3.13 3.25 6.98
CA GLU A 104 4.45 3.83 7.27
C GLU A 104 4.41 4.85 8.41
N LEU A 105 3.42 5.76 8.45
CA LEU A 105 3.29 6.74 9.53
C LEU A 105 3.06 6.07 10.89
N ASN A 106 2.30 4.97 10.95
CA ASN A 106 2.09 4.18 12.17
C ASN A 106 3.37 3.56 12.72
N LEU A 107 4.39 3.32 11.88
CA LEU A 107 5.74 2.93 12.31
C LEU A 107 6.41 4.05 13.11
N PHE A 108 6.28 5.30 12.67
CA PHE A 108 7.00 6.46 13.22
C PHE A 108 6.27 7.20 14.36
N ALA A 109 4.96 7.05 14.50
CA ALA A 109 4.12 7.84 15.42
C ALA A 109 4.48 7.75 16.93
N ARG A 110 5.31 6.80 17.38
CA ARG A 110 5.73 6.71 18.80
C ARG A 110 6.96 7.56 19.16
N LYS A 111 7.63 8.20 18.19
CA LYS A 111 8.86 8.97 18.49
C LYS A 111 8.60 10.30 19.21
N THR A 112 7.37 10.82 19.21
CA THR A 112 7.05 12.14 19.79
C THR A 112 6.50 12.06 21.22
N SER A 113 5.82 10.98 21.62
CA SER A 113 5.18 10.93 22.94
C SER A 113 6.16 10.76 24.12
N SER A 114 7.36 10.22 23.88
CA SER A 114 8.37 10.06 24.94
C SER A 114 9.19 11.32 25.20
N VAL A 115 9.18 12.29 24.28
CA VAL A 115 9.85 13.59 24.47
C VAL A 115 8.98 14.55 25.30
N ASP A 116 7.66 14.47 25.13
CA ASP A 116 6.71 15.27 25.92
C ASP A 116 6.63 14.81 27.39
N GLU A 117 6.65 13.50 27.68
CA GLU A 117 6.66 13.01 29.07
C GLU A 117 7.96 13.35 29.82
N ALA A 118 9.09 13.47 29.11
CA ALA A 118 10.36 13.90 29.70
C ALA A 118 10.39 15.42 30.00
N THR A 119 9.67 16.21 29.20
CA THR A 119 9.59 17.67 29.38
C THR A 119 8.59 18.03 30.48
N GLN A 120 7.51 17.25 30.65
CA GLN A 120 6.49 17.52 31.66
C GLN A 120 6.89 17.10 33.09
N LYS A 121 7.94 16.28 33.26
CA LYS A 121 8.53 15.97 34.58
C LYS A 121 9.67 16.91 34.98
N ALA A 122 10.04 17.86 34.12
CA ALA A 122 11.12 18.82 34.34
C ALA A 122 10.63 20.27 34.56
N ALA A 123 9.30 20.49 34.60
CA ALA A 123 8.65 21.75 34.94
C ALA A 123 7.84 21.59 36.23
#